data_AF-A0A6B3FFJ6-F1
#
_entry.id   AF-A0A6B3FFJ6-F1
#
_cell.length_a   1.000
_cell.length_b   1.000
_cell.length_c   1.000
_cell.angle_alpha   90.00
_cell.angle_beta   90.00
_cell.angle_gamma   90.00
#
_symmetry.space_group_name_H-M   'P 1'
#
loop_
_entity.id
_entity.type
_entity.pdbx_description
1 polymer ?
#
loop_
_entity_poly.entity_id
_entity_poly.type
_entity_poly.pdbx_seq_one_letter_code
_entity_poly.pdbx_strand_id
1 'polypeptide(L)' 'IDEYLEFYGGAGVQHIALATNDIVSTVRSMRAAGVQFLDTPDSYYDTLGEWAGETRVPVETLRELKIL' A
#
# COMPACT_ATOMS: atom_id res chain seq x y z
N ILE A 1 -8.14 6.13 14.34
CA ILE A 1 -7.80 7.55 14.60
C ILE A 1 -7.63 7.77 16.10
N ASP A 2 -8.56 7.27 16.93
CA ASP A 2 -8.48 7.35 18.40
C ASP A 2 -7.14 6.86 18.95
N GLU A 3 -6.64 5.71 18.50
CA GLU A 3 -5.30 5.22 18.84
C GLU A 3 -4.19 6.24 18.55
N TYR A 4 -4.20 6.85 17.35
CA TYR A 4 -3.21 7.88 17.01
C TYR A 4 -3.31 9.08 17.97
N LEU A 5 -4.52 9.55 18.30
CA LEU A 5 -4.71 10.69 19.18
C LEU A 5 -4.25 10.39 20.61
N GLU A 6 -4.52 9.18 21.10
CA GLU A 6 -4.09 8.72 22.43
C GLU A 6 -2.56 8.62 22.53
N PHE A 7 -1.90 8.01 21.54
CA PHE A 7 -0.44 7.85 21.54
C PHE A 7 0.32 9.15 21.22
N TYR A 8 -0.20 9.99 20.32
CA TYR A 8 0.44 11.23 19.88
C TYR A 8 0.17 12.42 20.84
N GLY A 9 -0.89 12.33 21.65
CA GLY A 9 -1.27 13.38 22.60
C GLY A 9 -2.07 14.54 22.00
N GLY A 10 -2.71 14.32 20.84
CA GLY A 10 -3.54 15.32 20.17
C GLY A 10 -3.55 15.22 18.65
N ALA A 11 -4.08 16.24 17.97
CA ALA A 11 -4.09 16.31 16.51
C ALA A 11 -2.67 16.46 15.94
N GLY A 12 -2.42 15.88 14.77
CA GLY A 12 -1.15 16.00 14.06
C GLY A 12 -1.13 15.25 12.73
N VAL A 13 0.05 15.17 12.11
CA VAL A 13 0.25 14.49 10.83
C VAL A 13 0.46 12.99 11.06
N GLN A 14 -0.49 12.17 10.60
CA GLN A 14 -0.43 10.71 10.75
C GLN A 14 0.40 10.03 9.65
N HIS A 15 0.37 10.53 8.41
CA HIS A 15 1.10 9.97 7.29
C HIS A 15 1.47 11.02 6.24
N ILE A 16 2.48 10.71 5.43
CA ILE A 16 2.91 11.50 4.27
C ILE A 16 2.88 10.56 3.05
N ALA A 17 2.15 10.95 2.00
CA ALA A 17 2.13 10.22 0.75
C ALA A 17 3.28 10.70 -0.16
N LEU A 18 4.10 9.75 -0.64
CA LEU A 18 5.22 10.02 -1.54
C LEU A 18 4.86 9.51 -2.94
N ALA A 19 4.78 10.42 -3.91
CA ALA A 19 4.47 10.06 -5.29
C ALA A 19 5.67 9.38 -5.97
N THR A 20 5.41 8.36 -6.78
CA THR A 20 6.40 7.68 -7.62
C THR A 20 5.78 7.33 -8.97
N ASN A 21 6.61 7.30 -10.01
CA ASN A 21 6.21 6.88 -11.35
C ASN A 21 6.32 5.36 -11.55
N ASP A 22 6.99 4.66 -10.62
CA ASP A 22 7.16 3.20 -10.66
C ASP A 22 7.00 2.64 -9.24
N ILE A 23 5.76 2.31 -8.90
CA ILE A 23 5.41 1.81 -7.58
C ILE A 23 5.98 0.39 -7.33
N VAL A 24 6.10 -0.43 -8.37
CA VAL A 24 6.60 -1.81 -8.26
C VAL A 24 8.06 -1.81 -7.85
N SER A 25 8.90 -1.06 -8.57
CA SER A 25 10.33 -0.91 -8.25
C SER A 25 10.53 -0.24 -6.89
N THR A 26 9.72 0.78 -6.59
CA THR A 26 9.79 1.52 -5.32
C THR A 26 9.49 0.62 -4.13
N VAL A 27 8.38 -0.12 -4.14
CA VAL A 27 7.99 -1.03 -3.05
C VAL A 27 9.01 -2.15 -2.86
N ARG A 28 9.51 -2.74 -3.96
CA ARG A 28 10.57 -3.77 -3.89
C ARG A 28 11.83 -3.23 -3.23
N SER A 29 12.26 -2.03 -3.63
CA SER A 29 13.45 -1.37 -3.07
C SER A 29 13.27 -1.01 -1.60
N MET A 30 12.11 -0.47 -1.22
CA MET A 30 11.80 -0.15 0.17
C MET A 30 11.79 -1.40 1.05
N ARG A 31 11.17 -2.50 0.60
CA ARG A 31 11.20 -3.78 1.32
C ARG A 31 12.61 -4.34 1.44
N ALA A 32 13.42 -4.27 0.38
CA ALA A 32 14.83 -4.69 0.42
C ALA A 32 15.66 -3.83 1.40
N ALA A 33 15.30 -2.57 1.59
CA ALA A 33 15.88 -1.67 2.59
C ALA A 33 15.30 -1.86 4.01
N GLY A 34 14.40 -2.82 4.22
CA GLY A 34 13.83 -3.14 5.54
C GLY A 34 12.58 -2.35 5.92
N VAL A 35 11.99 -1.57 5.01
CA VAL A 35 10.72 -0.87 5.26
C VAL A 35 9.59 -1.90 5.34
N GLN A 36 8.83 -1.85 6.43
CA GLN A 36 7.66 -2.68 6.63
C GLN A 36 6.41 -2.01 6.06
N PHE A 37 5.57 -2.80 5.42
CA PHE A 37 4.28 -2.38 4.88
C PHE A 37 3.17 -3.14 5.59
N LEU A 38 1.98 -2.54 5.61
CA LEU A 38 0.77 -3.24 6.00
C LEU A 38 0.47 -4.35 4.98
N ASP A 39 -0.15 -5.41 5.46
CA ASP A 39 -0.58 -6.53 4.61
C ASP A 39 -2.03 -6.34 4.14
N THR A 40 -2.37 -6.98 3.02
CA THR A 40 -3.72 -6.96 2.44
C THR A 40 -4.15 -8.41 2.14
N PRO A 41 -5.38 -8.81 2.52
CA PRO A 41 -5.89 -10.14 2.19
C PRO A 41 -5.90 -10.41 0.67
N ASP A 42 -5.55 -11.62 0.26
CA ASP A 42 -5.51 -11.99 -1.17
C ASP A 42 -6.87 -11.85 -1.86
N SER A 43 -7.96 -12.00 -1.10
CA SER A 43 -9.33 -11.84 -1.59
C SER A 43 -9.64 -10.44 -2.13
N TYR A 44 -8.85 -9.43 -1.76
CA TYR A 44 -8.97 -8.09 -2.36
C TYR A 44 -8.66 -8.12 -3.87
N TYR A 45 -7.64 -8.89 -4.26
CA TYR A 45 -7.17 -8.97 -5.63
C TYR A 45 -8.04 -9.88 -6.52
N ASP A 46 -8.81 -10.78 -5.90
CA ASP A 46 -9.71 -11.69 -6.62
C ASP A 46 -10.82 -10.93 -7.37
N THR A 47 -11.31 -9.82 -6.81
CA THR A 47 -12.36 -8.99 -7.43
C THR A 47 -11.83 -7.67 -7.99
N LEU A 48 -10.54 -7.33 -7.77
CA LEU A 48 -9.96 -6.06 -8.20
C LEU A 48 -10.16 -5.78 -9.69
N GLY A 49 -9.92 -6.78 -10.54
CA GLY A 49 -10.09 -6.65 -11.98
C GLY A 49 -11.54 -6.38 -12.42
N GLU A 50 -12.53 -6.75 -11.61
CA GLU A 50 -13.96 -6.59 -11.94
C GLU A 50 -14.41 -5.13 -11.85
N TRP A 51 -13.87 -4.35 -10.90
CA TRP A 51 -14.31 -2.97 -10.66
C TRP A 51 -13.24 -1.92 -11.00
N ALA A 52 -11.95 -2.25 -10.91
CA ALA A 52 -10.87 -1.32 -11.28
C ALA A 52 -10.56 -1.35 -12.78
N GLY A 53 -11.02 -2.38 -13.50
CA GLY A 53 -10.70 -2.60 -14.90
C GLY A 53 -9.22 -2.92 -15.12
N GLU A 54 -8.68 -2.54 -16.27
CA GLU A 54 -7.28 -2.77 -16.60
C GLU A 54 -6.36 -1.79 -15.86
N THR A 55 -5.45 -2.36 -15.08
CA THR A 55 -4.45 -1.62 -14.32
C THR A 55 -3.15 -1.51 -15.11
N ARG A 56 -2.36 -0.46 -14.86
CA ARG A 56 -1.03 -0.30 -15.49
C ARG A 56 -0.01 -1.38 -15.08
N VAL A 57 -0.29 -2.08 -13.99
CA VAL A 57 0.55 -3.13 -13.41
C VAL A 57 -0.34 -4.36 -13.28
N PRO A 58 0.11 -5.56 -13.69
CA PRO A 58 -0.71 -6.77 -13.57
C PRO A 58 -1.21 -6.98 -12.14
N VAL A 59 -2.49 -7.38 -12.00
CA VAL A 59 -3.12 -7.63 -10.69
C VAL A 59 -2.30 -8.59 -9.84
N GLU A 60 -1.68 -9.60 -10.45
CA GLU A 60 -0.83 -10.56 -9.75
C GLU A 60 0.45 -9.94 -9.17
N THR A 61 1.00 -8.91 -9.82
CA THR A 61 2.12 -8.13 -9.26
C THR A 61 1.66 -7.26 -8.10
N LEU A 62 0.46 -6.68 -8.19
CA LEU A 62 -0.14 -5.92 -7.08
C LEU A 62 -0.40 -6.83 -5.88
N ARG A 63 -0.90 -8.06 -6.13
CA ARG A 63 -1.13 -9.11 -5.13
C ARG A 63 0.15 -9.55 -4.43
N GLU A 64 1.21 -9.84 -5.19
CA GLU A 64 2.53 -10.21 -4.65
C GLU A 64 3.08 -9.11 -3.72
N LEU A 65 2.95 -7.85 -4.13
CA LEU A 65 3.52 -6.71 -3.43
C LEU A 65 2.58 -6.06 -2.41
N LYS A 66 1.34 -6.54 -2.30
CA LYS A 66 0.30 -6.01 -1.40
C LYS A 66 0.04 -4.51 -1.65
N ILE A 67 -0.02 -4.12 -2.92
CA ILE A 67 -0.30 -2.74 -3.37
C ILE A 67 -1.79 -2.58 -3.64
N LEU A 68 -2.38 -1.46 -3.20
CA LEU A 68 -3.78 -1.08 -3.40
C LEU A 68 -3.91 0.03 -4.45
#